data_AF-A0AAD9TJP4-F1
#
_entry.id   AF-A0AAD9TJP4-F1
#
_cell.length_a   1.000
_cell.length_b   1.000
_cell.length_c   1.000
_cell.angle_alpha   90.00
_cell.angle_beta   90.00
_cell.angle_gamma   90.00
#
_symmetry.space_group_name_H-M   'P 1'
#
loop_
_entity.id
_entity.type
_entity.pdbx_description
1 polymer ?
#
loop_
_entity_poly.entity_id
_entity_poly.type
_entity_poly.pdbx_seq_one_letter_code
_entity_poly.pdbx_strand_id
1 'polypeptide(L)' 'MAQIGGLVVLQPDAGIEKVRFCKSVIAGDTLVMRMTLVKLQKQFGIAKMEGKACVGGEVVCEGELLMATGSE' A
#
# COMPACT_ATOMS: atom_id res chain seq x y z
N MET A 1 4.51 -5.26 -14.10
CA MET A 1 3.43 -5.04 -13.11
C MET A 1 3.65 -5.76 -11.77
N ALA A 2 4.48 -6.80 -11.69
CA ALA A 2 4.55 -7.68 -10.50
C ALA A 2 5.33 -7.13 -9.28
N GLN A 3 6.20 -6.13 -9.43
CA GLN A 3 7.09 -5.73 -8.32
C GLN A 3 6.43 -4.83 -7.26
N ILE A 4 5.47 -3.97 -7.64
CA ILE A 4 4.78 -3.11 -6.68
C ILE A 4 3.75 -3.92 -5.88
N GLY A 5 3.01 -4.80 -6.54
CA GLY A 5 2.09 -5.72 -5.87
C GLY A 5 2.84 -6.62 -4.87
N GLY A 6 4.04 -7.08 -5.22
CA GLY A 6 4.87 -7.90 -4.33
C GLY A 6 5.42 -7.16 -3.10
N LEU A 7 5.74 -5.87 -3.21
CA LEU A 7 6.28 -5.10 -2.07
C LEU A 7 5.18 -4.62 -1.09
N VAL A 8 3.94 -4.45 -1.55
CA VAL A 8 2.82 -4.09 -0.66
C VAL A 8 2.33 -5.31 0.15
N VAL A 9 2.59 -6.54 -0.32
CA VAL A 9 2.33 -7.81 0.39
C VAL A 9 3.48 -8.17 1.35
N LEU A 10 4.00 -7.18 2.11
CA LEU A 10 4.97 -7.44 3.17
C LEU A 10 4.32 -7.82 4.50
N GLN A 11 2.98 -7.72 4.61
CA GLN A 11 2.24 -8.22 5.76
C GLN A 11 1.17 -9.24 5.33
N PRO A 12 1.26 -10.50 5.79
CA PRO A 12 0.32 -11.55 5.41
C PRO A 12 -1.12 -11.30 5.91
N ASP A 13 -1.28 -10.45 6.94
CA ASP A 13 -2.57 -10.12 7.58
C ASP A 13 -3.18 -8.79 7.10
N ALA A 14 -2.72 -8.27 5.96
CA ALA A 14 -3.22 -7.03 5.36
C ALA A 14 -4.06 -7.32 4.10
N GLY A 15 -5.35 -6.99 4.17
CA GLY A 15 -6.23 -6.94 3.00
C GLY A 15 -5.97 -5.67 2.19
N ILE A 16 -5.89 -5.81 0.86
CA ILE A 16 -5.70 -4.67 -0.04
C ILE A 16 -6.99 -4.44 -0.83
N GLU A 17 -7.52 -3.23 -0.78
CA GLU A 17 -8.75 -2.83 -1.45
C GLU A 17 -8.51 -1.68 -2.45
N LYS A 18 -9.30 -1.67 -3.53
CA LYS A 18 -9.33 -0.62 -4.55
C LYS A 18 -7.96 -0.24 -5.12
N VAL A 19 -7.06 -1.22 -5.30
CA VAL A 19 -5.76 -0.96 -5.91
C VAL A 19 -5.94 -0.62 -7.37
N ARG A 20 -5.32 0.48 -7.78
CA ARG A 20 -5.22 0.90 -9.17
C ARG A 20 -3.76 1.01 -9.57
N PHE A 21 -3.38 0.18 -10.53
CA PHE A 21 -2.06 0.25 -11.17
C PHE A 21 -2.17 1.14 -12.41
N CYS A 22 -1.54 2.30 -12.35
CA CYS A 22 -1.63 3.32 -13.41
C CYS A 22 -0.56 3.13 -14.49
N LYS A 23 0.65 2.70 -14.12
CA LYS A 23 1.78 2.54 -15.05
C LYS A 23 2.66 1.36 -14.66
N SER A 24 3.30 0.75 -15.67
CA SER A 24 4.34 -0.26 -15.45
C SER A 24 5.62 0.41 -14.94
N VAL A 25 6.23 -0.21 -13.93
CA VAL A 25 7.54 0.18 -13.38
C VAL A 25 8.58 -0.82 -13.88
N ILE A 26 9.76 -0.29 -14.21
CA ILE A 26 10.89 -1.03 -14.79
C ILE A 26 12.12 -0.97 -13.86
N ALA A 27 13.07 -1.87 -14.08
CA ALA A 27 14.30 -1.88 -13.30
C ALA A 27 15.09 -0.57 -13.49
N GLY A 28 15.55 0.00 -12.37
CA GLY A 28 16.20 1.32 -12.35
C GLY A 28 15.27 2.46 -11.91
N ASP A 29 13.96 2.24 -11.90
CA ASP A 29 13.02 3.22 -11.37
C ASP A 29 13.15 3.35 -9.85
N THR A 30 13.18 4.59 -9.36
CA THR A 30 13.07 4.86 -7.92
C THR A 30 11.60 5.01 -7.56
N LEU A 31 11.10 4.03 -6.80
CA LEU A 31 9.73 4.01 -6.37
C LEU A 31 9.58 4.63 -4.98
N VAL A 32 8.80 5.70 -4.89
CA VAL A 32 8.49 6.40 -3.65
C VAL A 32 7.09 6.01 -3.20
N MET A 33 7.00 5.23 -2.13
CA MET A 33 5.73 4.91 -1.49
C MET A 33 5.44 5.89 -0.35
N ARG A 34 4.19 6.35 -0.28
CA ARG A 34 3.66 7.11 0.86
C ARG A 34 2.41 6.41 1.33
N MET A 35 2.37 6.09 2.62
CA MET A 35 1.19 5.56 3.28
C MET A 35 0.72 6.56 4.33
N THR A 36 -0.59 6.76 4.38
CA THR A 36 -1.25 7.64 5.35
C THR A 36 -2.20 6.80 6.17
N LEU A 37 -2.05 6.81 7.50
CA LEU A 37 -3.01 6.19 8.41
C LEU A 37 -4.29 7.02 8.42
N VAL A 38 -5.37 6.47 7.87
CA VAL A 38 -6.68 7.14 7.77
C VAL A 38 -7.49 6.91 9.04
N LYS A 39 -7.48 5.68 9.55
CA LYS A 39 -8.28 5.31 10.71
C LYS A 39 -7.60 4.19 11.50
N LEU A 40 -7.57 4.33 12.81
CA LEU A 40 -7.12 3.28 13.73
C LEU A 40 -8.25 2.97 14.69
N GLN A 41 -8.78 1.74 14.60
CA GLN A 41 -9.82 1.22 15.48
C GLN A 41 -9.19 0.25 16.48
N LYS A 42 -8.61 0.79 17.55
CA LYS A 42 -7.91 0.02 18.58
C LYS A 42 -8.76 -1.09 19.20
N GLN A 43 -10.06 -0.85 19.38
CA GLN A 43 -11.00 -1.82 19.97
C GLN A 43 -11.12 -3.12 19.16
N PHE A 44 -10.98 -3.04 17.84
CA PHE A 44 -11.08 -4.19 16.94
C PHE A 44 -9.70 -4.62 16.41
N GLY A 45 -8.64 -3.91 16.81
CA GLY A 45 -7.30 -4.11 16.28
C GLY A 45 -7.25 -3.90 14.76
N ILE A 46 -7.94 -2.90 14.20
CA ILE A 46 -7.96 -2.65 12.74
C ILE A 46 -7.35 -1.29 12.43
N ALA A 47 -6.44 -1.24 11.46
CA ALA A 47 -5.96 -0.01 10.85
C ALA A 47 -6.34 0.07 9.38
N LYS A 48 -6.84 1.23 8.98
CA LYS A 48 -7.10 1.60 7.59
C LYS A 48 -6.07 2.63 7.16
N MET A 49 -5.40 2.34 6.06
CA MET A 49 -4.36 3.17 5.48
C MET A 49 -4.65 3.42 4.00
N GLU A 50 -4.20 4.57 3.50
CA GLU A 50 -4.22 4.91 2.08
C GLU A 50 -2.78 5.00 1.59
N GLY A 51 -2.48 4.30 0.50
CA GLY A 51 -1.15 4.22 -0.10
C GLY A 51 -1.11 4.83 -1.48
N LYS A 52 -0.07 5.60 -1.77
CA LYS A 52 0.29 6.05 -3.13
C LYS A 52 1.75 5.74 -3.40
N ALA A 53 2.04 5.20 -4.57
CA ALA A 53 3.38 4.99 -5.06
C ALA A 53 3.62 5.85 -6.31
N CYS A 54 4.77 6.53 -6.34
CA CYS A 54 5.17 7.34 -7.48
C CYS A 54 6.56 6.95 -7.99
N VAL A 55 6.79 7.14 -9.30
CA VAL A 55 8.11 7.06 -9.95
C VAL A 55 8.30 8.35 -10.74
N GLY A 56 9.45 9.02 -10.57
CA GLY A 56 9.71 10.27 -11.30
C GLY A 56 8.68 11.38 -11.07
N GLY A 57 7.93 11.34 -9.95
CA GLY A 57 6.85 12.27 -9.64
C GLY A 57 5.46 11.85 -10.15
N GLU A 58 5.36 10.79 -10.96
CA GLU A 58 4.08 10.29 -11.47
C GLU A 58 3.53 9.15 -10.62
N VAL A 59 2.22 9.14 -10.36
CA VAL A 59 1.56 8.07 -9.62
C VAL A 59 1.51 6.80 -10.48
N VAL A 60 2.12 5.73 -9.98
CA VAL A 60 2.17 4.42 -10.64
C VAL A 60 1.23 3.41 -10.00
N CYS A 61 0.93 3.57 -8.71
CA CYS A 61 0.00 2.73 -7.96
C CYS A 61 -0.67 3.55 -6.86
N GLU A 62 -1.95 3.31 -6.63
CA GLU A 62 -2.71 3.84 -5.49
C GLU A 62 -3.65 2.78 -4.95
N GLY A 63 -3.96 2.80 -3.66
CA GLY A 63 -4.87 1.83 -3.06
C GLY A 63 -5.13 2.07 -1.58
N GLU A 64 -6.14 1.38 -1.06
CA GLU A 64 -6.47 1.33 0.36
C GLU A 64 -5.94 0.02 0.94
N LEU A 65 -5.38 0.08 2.14
CA LEU A 65 -4.89 -1.08 2.87
C LEU A 65 -5.60 -1.18 4.22
N LEU A 66 -6.20 -2.33 4.47
CA LEU A 66 -6.85 -2.67 5.72
C LEU A 66 -6.03 -3.77 6.38
N MET A 67 -5.52 -3.51 7.58
CA MET A 67 -4.71 -4.47 8.31
C MET A 67 -5.24 -4.67 9.72
N ALA A 68 -5.08 -5.89 10.23
CA ALA A 68 -5.20 -6.14 11.65
C ALA A 68 -3.92 -5.63 12.34
N THR A 69 -4.04 -4.68 13.24
CA THR A 69 -2.99 -4.38 14.20
C THR A 69 -3.03 -5.50 15.25
N GLY A 70 -2.20 -6.52 15.07
CA GLY A 70 -2.07 -7.59 16.06
C GLY A 70 -1.88 -6.98 17.44
N SER A 71 -2.73 -7.37 18.39
CA SER A 71 -2.45 -7.11 19.80
C SER A 71 -1.16 -7.86 20.14
N GLU A 72 -0.20 -7.14 20.70
CA GLU A 72 0.85 -7.76 21.52
C GLU A 72 0.24 -8.56 22.68
#